data_AF-A0A9D4DUD6-F1
#
_entry.id   AF-A0A9D4DUD6-F1
#
_cell.length_a   1.000
_cell.length_b   1.000
_cell.length_c   1.000
_cell.angle_alpha   90.00
_cell.angle_beta   90.00
_cell.angle_gamma   90.00
#
_symmetry.space_group_name_H-M   'P 1'
#
loop_
_entity.id
_entity.type
_entity.pdbx_description
1 polymer ?
#
loop_
_entity_poly.entity_id
_entity_poly.type
_entity_poly.pdbx_seq_one_letter_code
_entity_poly.pdbx_strand_id
1 'polypeptide(L)'
;MADYYLGKWYGVKKPFTYTPEQMKRVGVTSPESKADRKISAQPLIFNEDGDQRRYNKRKLSKLPYHLYKANRRNELRSHCLFNMKWIKTKLKAVSYHEVLLDYTLFGEKDGVMHKALKAAKST
;
A
#
# COMPACT_ATOMS: atom_id res chain seq x y z
N MET A 1 4.06 -7.95 -5.05
CA MET A 1 2.72 -7.38 -4.75
C MET A 1 2.74 -6.22 -3.74
N ALA A 2 3.58 -6.23 -2.70
CA ALA A 2 3.67 -5.11 -1.74
C ALA A 2 3.93 -3.74 -2.41
N ASP A 3 4.87 -3.68 -3.36
CA ASP A 3 5.21 -2.44 -4.08
C ASP A 3 4.02 -1.82 -4.85
N TYR A 4 3.09 -2.64 -5.34
CA TYR A 4 1.87 -2.15 -5.96
C TYR A 4 1.04 -1.37 -4.94
N TYR A 5 0.74 -1.96 -3.78
CA TYR A 5 -0.03 -1.30 -2.74
C TYR A 5 0.71 -0.15 -2.05
N LEU A 6 2.04 -0.15 -2.02
CA LEU A 6 2.84 1.01 -1.61
C LEU A 6 2.74 2.17 -2.61
N GLY A 7 2.29 1.92 -3.85
CA GLY A 7 2.21 2.92 -4.90
C GLY A 7 3.56 3.21 -5.57
N LYS A 8 4.57 2.36 -5.37
CA LYS A 8 5.96 2.56 -5.86
C LYS A 8 6.04 2.74 -7.38
N TRP A 9 5.08 2.17 -8.11
CA TRP A 9 5.07 2.19 -9.57
C TRP A 9 4.06 3.17 -10.17
N TYR A 10 3.26 3.84 -9.36
CA TYR A 10 2.34 4.88 -9.83
C TYR A 10 3.12 6.09 -10.31
N GLY A 11 2.86 6.58 -11.52
CA GLY A 11 3.54 7.73 -12.11
C GLY A 11 5.00 7.48 -12.52
N VAL A 12 5.58 6.32 -12.22
CA VAL A 12 6.96 5.97 -12.61
C VAL A 12 6.95 5.37 -14.01
N LYS A 13 7.70 5.96 -14.94
CA LYS A 13 7.85 5.41 -16.30
C LYS A 13 8.74 4.16 -16.30
N LYS A 14 8.37 3.14 -17.07
CA LYS A 14 9.17 1.91 -17.29
C LYS A 14 10.13 2.14 -18.45
N PRO A 15 11.44 1.96 -18.27
CA PRO A 15 12.37 1.96 -19.39
C PRO A 15 12.13 0.73 -20.27
N PHE A 16 12.27 0.93 -21.57
CA PHE A 16 12.21 -0.13 -22.57
C PHE A 16 13.07 0.26 -23.78
N THR A 17 13.38 -0.71 -24.61
CA THR A 17 14.17 -0.52 -25.83
C THR A 17 13.36 -0.91 -27.05
N TYR A 18 13.34 -0.05 -28.06
CA TYR A 18 12.78 -0.35 -29.36
C TYR A 18 13.68 -1.30 -30.15
N THR A 19 13.07 -2.15 -30.97
CA THR A 19 13.82 -2.87 -32.02
C THR A 19 14.10 -1.94 -33.21
N PRO A 20 15.12 -2.23 -34.04
CA PRO A 20 15.41 -1.42 -35.23
C PRO A 20 14.21 -1.23 -36.17
N GLU A 21 13.35 -2.25 -36.33
CA GLU A 21 12.14 -2.18 -37.15
C GLU A 21 11.10 -1.23 -36.54
N GLN A 22 10.96 -1.27 -35.21
CA GLN A 22 10.07 -0.35 -34.48
C GLN A 22 10.59 1.08 -34.55
N MET A 23 11.91 1.28 -34.49
CA MET A 23 12.53 2.60 -34.64
C MET A 23 12.20 3.23 -35.99
N LYS A 24 12.31 2.45 -37.08
CA LYS A 24 11.91 2.90 -38.43
C LYS A 24 10.42 3.24 -38.53
N ARG A 25 9.55 2.42 -37.93
CA ARG A 25 8.10 2.61 -37.97
C ARG A 25 7.62 3.82 -37.16
N VAL A 26 8.18 4.01 -35.97
CA VAL A 26 7.78 5.08 -35.03
C VAL A 26 8.54 6.38 -35.33
N GLY A 27 9.60 6.34 -36.13
CA GLY A 27 10.40 7.50 -36.49
C GLY A 27 11.29 7.99 -35.36
N VAL A 28 11.84 7.07 -34.55
CA VAL A 28 12.71 7.40 -33.41
C VAL A 28 14.16 7.00 -33.68
N THR A 29 15.09 7.89 -33.35
CA THR A 29 16.53 7.69 -33.59
C THR A 29 17.24 6.98 -32.44
N SER A 30 16.72 7.09 -31.22
CA SER A 30 17.25 6.39 -30.04
C SER A 30 16.49 5.09 -29.79
N PRO A 31 17.19 3.98 -29.51
CA PRO A 31 16.54 2.73 -29.12
C PRO A 31 15.92 2.82 -27.72
N GLU A 32 16.45 3.65 -26.83
CA GLU A 32 16.00 3.72 -25.43
C GLU A 32 14.83 4.69 -25.26
N SER A 33 13.78 4.25 -24.58
CA SER A 33 12.64 5.09 -24.25
C SER A 33 12.01 4.70 -22.91
N LYS A 34 11.08 5.53 -22.43
CA LYS A 34 10.38 5.35 -21.16
C LYS A 34 8.91 5.65 -21.33
N ALA A 35 8.05 4.69 -20.98
CA ALA A 35 6.60 4.83 -21.07
C ALA A 35 5.94 4.71 -19.69
N ASP A 36 4.80 5.38 -19.51
CA ASP A 36 3.97 5.24 -18.31
C ASP A 36 3.49 3.78 -18.19
N ARG A 37 3.57 3.21 -16.97
CA ARG A 37 3.09 1.86 -16.67
C ARG A 37 1.56 1.77 -16.64
N LYS A 38 0.85 2.91 -16.65
CA LYS A 38 -0.63 2.99 -16.56
C LYS A 38 -1.17 2.26 -15.32
N ILE A 39 -0.42 2.34 -14.23
CA ILE A 39 -0.80 1.79 -12.94
C ILE A 39 -1.65 2.83 -12.21
N SER A 40 -2.71 2.41 -11.53
CA SER A 40 -3.53 3.31 -10.72
C SER A 40 -2.87 3.65 -9.38
N ALA A 41 -3.11 4.86 -8.88
CA ALA A 41 -2.70 5.23 -7.53
C ALA A 41 -3.36 4.29 -6.51
N GLN A 42 -2.65 4.00 -5.42
CA GLN A 42 -3.15 3.17 -4.33
C GLN A 42 -3.26 4.01 -3.04
N PRO A 43 -4.17 5.00 -2.95
CA PRO A 43 -4.35 5.78 -1.73
C PRO A 43 -5.01 4.94 -0.62
N LEU A 44 -4.99 5.44 0.63
CA LEU A 44 -5.72 4.82 1.73
C LEU A 44 -7.24 5.06 1.63
N ILE A 45 -7.61 6.20 1.06
CA ILE A 45 -9.00 6.64 0.83
C ILE A 45 -9.06 7.10 -0.63
N PHE A 46 -10.02 6.62 -1.40
CA PHE A 46 -10.15 7.01 -2.81
C PHE A 46 -10.76 8.39 -2.97
N ASN A 47 -11.76 8.72 -2.14
CA ASN A 47 -12.43 10.02 -2.11
C ASN A 47 -12.47 10.51 -0.66
N GLU A 48 -11.77 11.61 -0.37
CA GLU A 48 -11.81 12.25 0.96
C GLU A 48 -12.97 13.26 1.08
N ASP A 49 -13.42 13.81 -0.05
CA ASP A 49 -14.49 14.80 -0.15
C ASP A 49 -15.83 14.15 -0.55
N GLY A 50 -16.87 14.38 0.25
CA GLY A 50 -18.23 13.90 0.05
C GLY A 50 -18.83 13.20 1.28
N ASP A 51 -20.15 13.01 1.25
CA ASP A 51 -20.95 12.44 2.35
C ASP A 51 -20.58 10.98 2.70
N GLN A 52 -19.89 10.28 1.78
CA GLN A 52 -19.41 8.92 2.01
C GLN A 52 -17.94 8.73 1.62
N ARG A 53 -17.07 8.69 2.63
CA ARG A 53 -15.65 8.36 2.45
C ARG A 53 -15.48 6.92 1.97
N ARG A 54 -14.84 6.76 0.79
CA ARG A 54 -14.55 5.43 0.22
C ARG A 54 -13.14 4.95 0.56
N TYR A 55 -13.03 4.11 1.60
CA TYR A 55 -11.76 3.54 2.03
C TYR A 55 -11.23 2.43 1.10
N ASN A 56 -9.92 2.37 0.91
CA ASN A 56 -9.26 1.30 0.15
C ASN A 56 -9.06 0.04 1.02
N LYS A 57 -10.15 -0.68 1.28
CA LYS A 57 -10.14 -1.91 2.10
C LYS A 57 -9.18 -2.98 1.59
N ARG A 58 -8.97 -3.05 0.26
CA ARG A 58 -8.02 -3.99 -0.36
C ARG A 58 -6.59 -3.66 0.00
N LYS A 59 -6.17 -2.39 -0.07
CA LYS A 59 -4.85 -1.97 0.42
C LYS A 59 -4.69 -2.24 1.92
N LEU A 60 -5.68 -1.86 2.72
CA LEU A 60 -5.68 -2.02 4.18
C LEU A 60 -5.56 -3.48 4.66
N SER A 61 -6.05 -4.43 3.86
CA SER A 61 -5.95 -5.87 4.15
C SER A 61 -4.71 -6.52 3.54
N LYS A 62 -4.38 -6.19 2.29
CA LYS A 62 -3.33 -6.92 1.54
C LYS A 62 -1.93 -6.39 1.76
N LEU A 63 -1.74 -5.08 2.00
CA LEU A 63 -0.40 -4.52 2.16
C LEU A 63 0.35 -5.11 3.37
N PRO A 64 -0.24 -5.18 4.59
CA PRO A 64 0.44 -5.76 5.75
C PRO A 64 0.85 -7.21 5.50
N TYR A 65 -0.06 -8.01 4.95
CA TYR A 65 0.20 -9.41 4.58
C TYR A 65 1.38 -9.56 3.62
N HIS A 66 1.40 -8.76 2.53
CA HIS A 66 2.47 -8.88 1.53
C HIS A 66 3.82 -8.37 2.04
N LEU A 67 3.85 -7.35 2.90
CA LEU A 67 5.09 -6.89 3.53
C LEU A 67 5.64 -7.95 4.48
N TYR A 68 4.76 -8.56 5.30
CA TYR A 68 5.12 -9.66 6.19
C TYR A 68 5.70 -10.87 5.41
N LYS A 69 5.00 -11.33 4.37
CA LYS A 69 5.43 -12.48 3.55
C LYS A 69 6.71 -12.21 2.77
N ALA A 70 7.00 -10.96 2.41
CA ALA A 70 8.24 -10.55 1.77
C ALA A 70 9.39 -10.30 2.76
N ASN A 71 9.20 -10.60 4.06
CA ASN A 71 10.14 -10.33 5.14
C ASN A 71 10.57 -8.85 5.29
N ARG A 72 9.75 -7.91 4.80
CA ARG A 72 10.00 -6.45 4.85
C ARG A 72 9.46 -5.87 6.16
N ARG A 73 10.04 -6.32 7.29
CA ARG A 73 9.54 -6.03 8.65
C ARG A 73 9.58 -4.55 9.01
N ASN A 74 10.65 -3.86 8.63
CA ASN A 74 10.81 -2.42 8.90
C ASN A 74 9.74 -1.60 8.18
N GLU A 75 9.44 -1.95 6.94
CA GLU A 75 8.38 -1.30 6.15
C GLU A 75 6.97 -1.65 6.68
N LEU A 76 6.75 -2.89 7.10
CA LEU A 76 5.50 -3.29 7.75
C LEU A 76 5.23 -2.45 9.01
N ARG A 77 6.25 -2.29 9.84
CA ARG A 77 6.20 -1.50 11.07
C ARG A 77 5.95 -0.02 10.78
N SER A 78 6.74 0.58 9.89
CA SER A 78 6.68 2.03 9.59
C SER A 78 5.46 2.45 8.77
N HIS A 79 4.99 1.63 7.83
CA HIS A 79 3.86 1.97 6.96
C HIS A 79 2.50 1.49 7.49
N CYS A 80 2.47 0.45 8.33
CA CYS A 80 1.21 -0.14 8.80
C CYS A 80 1.08 -0.11 10.33
N LEU A 81 1.90 -0.90 11.07
CA LEU A 81 1.64 -1.21 12.49
C LEU A 81 1.93 -0.08 13.46
N PHE A 82 2.84 0.82 13.13
CA PHE A 82 3.17 2.00 13.96
C PHE A 82 2.84 3.31 13.24
N ASN A 83 2.06 3.23 12.17
CA ASN A 83 1.64 4.39 11.41
C ASN A 83 0.25 4.85 11.86
N MET A 84 0.18 5.98 12.58
CA MET A 84 -1.09 6.46 13.13
C MET A 84 -2.13 6.79 12.04
N LYS A 85 -1.69 7.34 10.89
CA LYS A 85 -2.58 7.59 9.75
C LYS A 85 -3.17 6.28 9.23
N TRP A 86 -2.38 5.22 9.12
CA TRP A 86 -2.83 3.88 8.74
C TRP A 86 -3.84 3.31 9.74
N ILE A 87 -3.48 3.28 11.03
CA ILE A 87 -4.30 2.69 12.09
C ILE A 87 -5.66 3.39 12.16
N LYS A 88 -5.68 4.73 12.21
CA LYS A 88 -6.91 5.53 12.23
C LYS A 88 -7.77 5.26 11.00
N THR A 89 -7.16 5.15 9.82
CA THR A 89 -7.90 4.88 8.59
C THR A 89 -8.46 3.46 8.58
N LYS A 90 -7.69 2.47 9.05
CA LYS A 90 -8.13 1.09 9.13
C LYS A 90 -9.28 0.92 10.13
N LEU A 91 -9.19 1.52 11.32
CA LEU A 91 -10.28 1.52 12.32
C LEU A 91 -11.58 2.13 11.78
N LYS A 92 -11.50 3.15 10.92
CA LYS A 92 -12.68 3.73 10.27
C LYS A 92 -13.22 2.89 9.11
N ALA A 93 -12.37 2.09 8.47
CA ALA A 93 -12.72 1.33 7.28
C ALA A 93 -13.24 -0.08 7.58
N VAL A 94 -12.75 -0.69 8.67
CA VAL A 94 -12.99 -2.08 9.06
C VAL A 94 -13.21 -2.19 10.58
N SER A 95 -13.51 -3.40 11.06
CA SER A 95 -13.76 -3.60 12.48
C SER A 95 -12.50 -3.43 13.34
N TYR A 96 -12.69 -3.01 14.58
CA TYR A 96 -11.62 -2.96 15.59
C TYR A 96 -10.91 -4.33 15.76
N HIS A 97 -11.67 -5.43 15.68
CA HIS A 97 -11.13 -6.79 15.80
C HIS A 97 -10.13 -7.12 14.69
N GLU A 98 -10.39 -6.68 13.44
CA GLU A 98 -9.44 -6.86 12.34
C GLU A 98 -8.13 -6.09 12.57
N VAL A 99 -8.19 -4.93 13.21
CA VAL A 99 -6.98 -4.16 13.55
C VAL A 99 -6.15 -4.87 14.61
N LEU A 100 -6.76 -5.43 15.66
CA LEU A 100 -6.03 -6.24 16.65
C LEU A 100 -5.43 -7.52 16.05
N LEU A 101 -6.16 -8.15 15.13
CA LEU A 101 -5.75 -9.38 14.49
C LEU A 101 -4.46 -9.18 13.67
N ASP A 102 -4.28 -8.03 13.03
CA ASP A 102 -3.02 -7.68 12.36
C ASP A 102 -1.81 -7.78 13.31
N TYR A 103 -1.88 -7.16 14.50
CA TYR A 103 -0.76 -7.21 15.45
C TYR A 103 -0.47 -8.64 15.91
N THR A 104 -1.52 -9.45 16.09
CA THR A 104 -1.37 -10.86 16.45
C THR A 104 -0.72 -11.66 15.32
N LEU A 105 -1.19 -11.51 14.08
CA LEU A 105 -0.67 -12.23 12.92
C LEU A 105 0.77 -11.83 12.56
N PHE A 106 1.14 -10.59 12.82
CA PHE A 106 2.39 -10.03 12.33
C PHE A 106 3.51 -9.97 13.38
N GLY A 107 3.32 -10.63 14.52
CA GLY A 107 4.36 -10.82 15.55
C GLY A 107 4.54 -9.63 16.48
N GLU A 108 3.54 -8.74 16.57
CA GLU A 108 3.52 -7.58 17.47
C GLU A 108 2.45 -7.74 18.57
N LYS A 109 2.06 -9.00 18.84
CA LYS A 109 1.15 -9.33 19.94
C LYS A 109 1.77 -8.84 21.24
N ASP A 110 0.94 -8.20 22.06
CA ASP A 110 1.31 -7.65 23.37
C ASP A 110 2.38 -6.53 23.33
N GLY A 111 2.68 -6.01 22.13
CA GLY A 111 3.41 -4.76 21.94
C GLY A 111 2.61 -3.53 22.40
N VAL A 112 3.30 -2.39 22.48
CA VAL A 112 2.74 -1.12 23.02
C VAL A 112 1.43 -0.74 22.32
N MET A 113 1.41 -0.77 20.98
CA MET A 113 0.19 -0.41 20.23
C MET A 113 -0.94 -1.42 20.40
N HIS A 114 -0.64 -2.72 20.44
CA HIS A 114 -1.65 -3.75 20.65
C HIS A 114 -2.30 -3.62 22.04
N LYS A 115 -1.49 -3.35 23.08
CA LYS A 115 -1.99 -3.10 24.44
C LYS A 115 -2.79 -1.80 24.52
N ALA A 116 -2.30 -0.73 23.91
CA ALA A 116 -3.01 0.56 23.87
C ALA A 116 -4.38 0.44 23.21
N LEU A 117 -4.47 -0.24 22.06
CA LEU A 117 -5.73 -0.50 21.37
C LEU A 117 -6.71 -1.29 22.25
N LYS A 118 -6.22 -2.35 22.92
CA LYS A 118 -7.01 -3.14 23.88
C LYS A 118 -7.59 -2.29 25.01
N ALA A 119 -6.77 -1.44 25.63
CA ALA A 119 -7.20 -0.57 26.71
C ALA A 119 -8.28 0.42 26.25
N ALA A 120 -8.15 0.98 25.04
CA ALA A 120 -9.09 1.96 24.49
C ALA A 120 -10.51 1.41 24.26
N LYS A 121 -10.71 0.08 24.22
CA LYS A 121 -12.05 -0.53 24.11
C LYS A 121 -12.77 -0.62 25.47
N SER A 122 -12.03 -0.62 26.57
CA SER A 122 -12.57 -0.79 27.93
C SER A 122 -13.04 0.51 28.58
N THR A 123 -12.94 1.64 27.87
CA THR A 123 -13.45 2.97 28.26
C THR A 123 -14.67 3.29 27.42
#